data_AF-E2AYH2-F1
#
_entry.id   AF-E2AYH2-F1
#
_cell.length_a   1.000
_cell.length_b   1.000
_cell.length_c   1.000
_cell.angle_alpha   90.00
_cell.angle_beta   90.00
_cell.angle_gamma   90.00
#
_symmetry.space_group_name_H-M   'P 1'
#
loop_
_entity.id
_entity.type
_entity.pdbx_description
1 polymer ?
#
loop_
_entity_poly.entity_id
_entity_poly.type
_entity_poly.pdbx_seq_one_letter_code
_entity_poly.pdbx_strand_id
1 'polypeptide(L)'
;MWRACLRAVFGRNLLVVVLELVVTGLEPDFAYPLENVTIPQGRDATFTCVVKNLGGYRVSPSSSVSGDHSGSAKARPQSSHHHQPSLYMTFIFIYQLAVPIEVAWIKADTKAILAIHEHVITNNARLSVTHSDYNTWTLNIRAARREDRGIYMCQVNTDPMKSQSAFLEVVIPPDIISEETSNDMMVPEGGSAKLVCKARGYPKPDIVWKREDGTEIISRASLTGGKTKIPTAGGETLTLSKVTRGEMGAYLCIASNGVPPSVSKRMMLHVHFHPMVQVPNQLVGAPIGTNVTLVCHVEASPKAINYWTRESDEMIISNSKYAMSEIKTSVYSVQMRLVIMNLQKHDLGGYKCISKNSIGDAEGNIRLYDMELPKHSKKTGDRRSEDDAGDLIVDRDHRLNHVHQGPLRETGSTLEPAFDEDDNSTSTTSKQNASLVIIAIILVALHHLLAST
;
A
#
# COMPACT_ATOMS: atom_id res chain seq x y z
N MET A 1 -30.40 39.71 -24.95
CA MET A 1 -30.50 41.11 -25.42
C MET A 1 -30.34 41.05 -26.94
N TRP A 2 -31.36 41.44 -27.71
CA TRP A 2 -31.27 41.37 -29.18
C TRP A 2 -30.29 42.45 -29.68
N ARG A 3 -29.22 42.07 -30.38
CA ARG A 3 -28.43 43.01 -31.19
C ARG A 3 -28.75 42.75 -32.65
N ALA A 4 -29.51 43.64 -33.27
CA ALA A 4 -29.69 43.64 -34.72
C ALA A 4 -28.52 44.40 -35.34
N CYS A 5 -27.73 43.74 -36.19
CA CYS A 5 -26.76 44.42 -37.04
C CYS A 5 -27.40 44.59 -38.42
N LEU A 6 -27.75 45.83 -38.79
CA LEU A 6 -28.20 46.11 -40.16
C LEU A 6 -26.97 46.26 -41.07
N ARG A 7 -26.80 45.34 -42.01
CA ARG A 7 -25.99 45.58 -43.20
C ARG A 7 -26.91 45.84 -44.38
N ALA A 8 -26.86 47.08 -44.89
CA ALA A 8 -27.52 47.45 -46.14
C ALA A 8 -26.52 47.27 -47.29
N VAL A 9 -26.85 46.40 -48.24
CA VAL A 9 -26.10 46.29 -49.50
C VAL A 9 -26.87 47.06 -50.56
N PHE A 10 -26.27 48.12 -51.10
CA PHE A 10 -26.87 48.96 -52.14
C PHE A 10 -26.56 48.40 -53.53
N GLY A 11 -27.56 47.77 -54.16
CA GLY A 11 -27.59 47.53 -55.60
C GLY A 11 -28.57 48.49 -56.27
N ARG A 12 -28.32 48.88 -57.54
CA ARG A 12 -29.22 49.74 -58.31
C ARG A 12 -30.63 49.12 -58.35
N ASN A 13 -31.53 49.66 -57.52
CA ASN A 13 -32.95 49.34 -57.33
C ASN A 13 -33.34 48.17 -56.40
N LEU A 14 -32.47 47.72 -55.47
CA LEU A 14 -32.87 46.79 -54.41
C LEU A 14 -32.16 47.11 -53.09
N LEU A 15 -32.93 47.42 -52.04
CA LEU A 15 -32.44 47.51 -50.66
C LEU A 15 -32.60 46.13 -50.00
N VAL A 16 -31.50 45.39 -49.87
CA VAL A 16 -31.50 44.14 -49.09
C VAL A 16 -31.12 44.48 -47.66
N VAL A 17 -32.07 44.35 -46.74
CA VAL A 17 -31.85 44.47 -45.29
C VAL A 17 -31.64 43.06 -44.74
N VAL A 18 -30.39 42.73 -44.40
CA VAL A 18 -30.08 41.47 -43.71
C VAL A 18 -30.27 41.70 -42.21
N LEU A 19 -31.20 40.97 -41.61
CA LEU A 19 -31.46 41.00 -40.16
C LEU A 19 -30.76 39.80 -39.50
N GLU A 20 -29.56 40.00 -38.96
CA GLU A 20 -28.91 38.97 -38.14
C GLU A 20 -29.45 39.01 -36.70
N LEU A 21 -30.19 37.97 -36.30
CA LEU A 21 -30.67 37.78 -34.93
C LEU A 21 -29.65 36.97 -34.14
N VAL A 22 -28.71 37.64 -33.47
CA VAL A 22 -27.78 36.96 -32.55
C VAL A 22 -28.46 36.78 -31.19
N VAL A 23 -28.77 35.52 -30.83
CA VAL A 23 -29.21 35.16 -29.48
C VAL A 23 -27.98 35.27 -28.56
N THR A 24 -27.91 36.33 -27.75
CA THR A 24 -26.85 36.47 -26.73
C THR A 24 -27.14 35.54 -25.54
N GLY A 25 -26.91 34.24 -25.72
CA GLY A 25 -26.72 33.32 -24.60
C GLY A 25 -25.37 33.62 -23.92
N LEU A 26 -25.22 33.22 -22.66
CA LEU A 26 -23.89 33.20 -22.02
C LEU A 26 -22.96 32.30 -22.84
N GLU A 27 -21.68 32.67 -22.98
CA GLU A 27 -20.71 31.86 -23.71
C GLU A 27 -20.49 30.50 -23.02
N PRO A 28 -20.46 29.37 -23.77
CA PRO A 28 -20.19 28.06 -23.20
C PRO A 28 -18.83 28.02 -22.50
N ASP A 29 -18.77 27.39 -21.35
CA ASP A 29 -17.53 27.31 -20.57
C ASP A 29 -17.45 26.02 -19.75
N PHE A 30 -16.23 25.60 -19.41
CA PHE A 30 -16.05 24.40 -18.61
C PHE A 30 -16.51 24.63 -17.17
N ALA A 31 -17.31 23.70 -16.66
CA ALA A 31 -17.81 23.78 -15.29
C ALA A 31 -16.72 23.64 -14.24
N TYR A 32 -15.74 22.76 -14.53
CA TYR A 32 -14.63 22.34 -13.68
C TYR A 32 -13.43 21.95 -14.57
N PRO A 33 -12.19 22.09 -14.07
CA PRO A 33 -11.00 21.62 -14.78
C PRO A 33 -11.02 20.09 -14.94
N LEU A 34 -10.50 19.59 -16.06
CA LEU A 34 -10.32 18.16 -16.27
C LEU A 34 -9.17 17.65 -15.40
N GLU A 35 -9.44 16.64 -14.56
CA GLU A 35 -8.47 16.11 -13.59
C GLU A 35 -7.59 15.00 -14.17
N ASN A 36 -6.33 14.95 -13.74
CA ASN A 36 -5.43 13.84 -14.04
C ASN A 36 -5.91 12.56 -13.37
N VAL A 37 -5.83 11.45 -14.09
CA VAL A 37 -6.29 10.14 -13.62
C VAL A 37 -5.10 9.20 -13.53
N THR A 38 -4.89 8.58 -12.38
CA THR A 38 -3.89 7.51 -12.20
C THR A 38 -4.61 6.22 -11.87
N ILE A 39 -4.44 5.18 -12.70
CA ILE A 39 -5.13 3.91 -12.52
C ILE A 39 -4.19 2.71 -12.70
N PRO A 40 -4.43 1.60 -11.99
CA PRO A 40 -3.74 0.35 -12.26
C PRO A 40 -4.10 -0.21 -13.63
N GLN A 41 -3.13 -0.83 -14.31
CA GLN A 41 -3.37 -1.55 -15.56
C GLN A 41 -4.51 -2.57 -15.42
N GLY A 42 -5.40 -2.60 -16.41
CA GLY A 42 -6.58 -3.47 -16.44
C GLY A 42 -7.81 -2.91 -15.73
N ARG A 43 -7.72 -1.75 -15.05
CA ARG A 43 -8.88 -1.02 -14.53
C ARG A 43 -9.48 -0.09 -15.57
N ASP A 44 -10.73 0.29 -15.37
CA ASP A 44 -11.41 1.24 -16.23
C ASP A 44 -11.02 2.67 -15.85
N ALA A 45 -10.75 3.51 -16.86
CA ALA A 45 -10.45 4.92 -16.69
C ALA A 45 -11.60 5.76 -17.24
N THR A 46 -11.94 6.84 -16.54
CA THR A 46 -13.04 7.72 -16.92
C THR A 46 -12.62 9.18 -16.85
N PHE A 47 -12.91 9.93 -17.91
CA PHE A 47 -12.76 11.39 -17.95
C PHE A 47 -14.12 12.04 -18.13
N THR A 48 -14.45 13.01 -17.28
CA THR A 48 -15.75 13.69 -17.30
C THR A 48 -15.56 15.15 -17.66
N CYS A 49 -16.23 15.60 -18.71
CA CYS A 49 -16.21 16.97 -19.19
C CYS A 49 -17.60 17.58 -19.10
N VAL A 50 -17.74 18.62 -18.28
CA VAL A 50 -19.02 19.29 -18.04
C VAL A 50 -18.95 20.71 -18.61
N VAL A 51 -19.91 21.09 -19.45
CA VAL A 51 -19.95 22.40 -20.13
C VAL A 51 -21.19 23.18 -19.71
N LYS A 52 -21.02 24.35 -19.11
CA LYS A 52 -22.12 25.24 -18.71
C LYS A 52 -22.52 26.17 -19.86
N ASN A 53 -23.67 26.84 -19.71
CA ASN A 53 -24.18 27.87 -20.63
C ASN A 53 -24.48 27.37 -22.06
N LEU A 54 -24.93 26.13 -22.20
CA LEU A 54 -25.33 25.54 -23.49
C LEU A 54 -26.66 26.10 -24.05
N GLY A 55 -27.37 26.94 -23.28
CA GLY A 55 -28.68 27.46 -23.63
C GLY A 55 -28.63 28.45 -24.80
N GLY A 56 -29.05 28.00 -25.99
CA GLY A 56 -29.30 28.86 -27.15
C GLY A 56 -28.06 29.37 -27.89
N TYR A 57 -26.84 29.04 -27.41
CA TYR A 57 -25.61 29.36 -28.12
C TYR A 57 -25.51 28.50 -29.38
N ARG A 58 -25.19 29.16 -30.49
CA ARG A 58 -25.22 28.63 -31.83
C ARG A 58 -23.97 29.13 -32.54
N VAL A 59 -23.19 28.21 -33.08
CA VAL A 59 -21.95 28.57 -33.77
C VAL A 59 -22.32 29.03 -35.17
N SER A 60 -21.88 30.22 -35.56
CA SER A 60 -22.04 30.71 -36.93
C SER A 60 -21.10 29.91 -37.85
N PRO A 61 -21.58 29.35 -38.98
CA PRO A 61 -20.67 28.72 -39.93
C PRO A 61 -19.67 29.79 -40.39
N SER A 62 -18.38 29.50 -40.22
CA SER A 62 -17.33 30.42 -40.64
C SER A 62 -17.52 30.78 -42.11
N SER A 63 -17.53 32.07 -42.41
CA SER A 63 -17.55 32.54 -43.80
C SER A 63 -16.24 32.12 -44.46
N SER A 64 -16.27 30.98 -45.14
CA SER A 64 -15.23 30.63 -46.10
C SER A 64 -15.33 31.66 -47.23
N VAL A 65 -14.49 32.69 -47.14
CA VAL A 65 -14.11 33.51 -48.30
C VAL A 65 -13.38 32.55 -49.24
N SER A 66 -14.13 31.86 -50.08
CA SER A 66 -13.63 31.07 -51.19
C SER A 66 -13.74 31.94 -52.45
N GLY A 67 -12.60 32.06 -53.13
CA GLY A 67 -12.34 33.07 -54.13
C GLY A 67 -13.19 32.99 -55.39
N ASP A 68 -13.14 34.11 -56.09
CA ASP A 68 -13.66 34.38 -57.43
C ASP A 68 -13.73 33.15 -58.33
N HIS A 69 -14.94 32.76 -58.72
CA HIS A 69 -15.17 32.16 -60.04
C HIS A 69 -16.47 32.70 -60.64
N SER A 70 -16.28 33.46 -61.71
CA SER A 70 -17.27 34.00 -62.63
C SER A 70 -18.14 32.89 -63.24
N GLY A 71 -19.44 32.91 -62.97
CA GLY A 71 -20.44 32.06 -63.60
C GLY A 71 -21.63 32.90 -64.08
N SER A 72 -21.59 33.34 -65.34
CA SER A 72 -22.66 34.05 -66.02
C SER A 72 -23.87 33.13 -66.24
N ALA A 73 -25.00 33.43 -65.59
CA ALA A 73 -26.29 32.87 -65.96
C ALA A 73 -27.08 33.92 -66.79
N LYS A 74 -27.33 33.56 -68.04
CA LYS A 74 -27.91 34.39 -69.10
C LYS A 74 -29.43 34.15 -69.14
N ALA A 75 -30.24 35.15 -68.75
CA ALA A 75 -31.69 35.12 -68.95
C ALA A 75 -32.10 36.03 -70.13
N ARG A 76 -32.90 35.50 -71.06
CA ARG A 76 -33.39 36.14 -72.29
C ARG A 76 -34.69 36.93 -72.00
N PRO A 77 -35.00 38.04 -72.70
CA PRO A 77 -36.00 38.99 -72.23
C PRO A 77 -37.42 38.63 -72.71
N GLN A 78 -38.41 38.90 -71.87
CA GLN A 78 -39.82 39.00 -72.27
C GLN A 78 -40.40 40.36 -71.84
N SER A 79 -41.44 40.73 -72.58
CA SER A 79 -41.84 42.06 -73.01
C SER A 79 -42.37 43.02 -71.94
N SER A 80 -42.17 44.29 -72.29
CA SER A 80 -42.64 45.52 -71.68
C SER A 80 -44.13 45.54 -71.28
N HIS A 81 -44.38 45.89 -70.02
CA HIS A 81 -45.50 46.75 -69.65
C HIS A 81 -45.06 47.73 -68.55
N HIS A 82 -45.22 49.01 -68.84
CA HIS A 82 -45.00 50.13 -67.92
C HIS A 82 -46.01 50.05 -66.77
N HIS A 83 -45.55 49.82 -65.55
CA HIS A 83 -46.26 50.16 -64.31
C HIS A 83 -45.25 50.70 -63.28
N GLN A 84 -45.72 51.68 -62.49
CA GLN A 84 -44.96 52.52 -61.54
C GLN A 84 -44.04 51.73 -60.59
N PRO A 85 -42.93 52.32 -60.09
CA PRO A 85 -42.06 51.65 -59.13
C PRO A 85 -42.74 51.61 -57.76
N SER A 86 -43.36 50.48 -57.44
CA SER A 86 -43.63 50.09 -56.05
C SER A 86 -42.34 49.55 -55.45
N LEU A 87 -41.86 50.20 -54.38
CA LEU A 87 -40.71 49.76 -53.59
C LEU A 87 -41.09 48.48 -52.83
N TYR A 88 -40.86 47.30 -53.39
CA TYR A 88 -40.99 46.06 -52.64
C TYR A 88 -39.70 45.83 -51.83
N MET A 89 -39.75 46.18 -50.54
CA MET A 89 -38.71 45.81 -49.58
C MET A 89 -38.77 44.29 -49.36
N THR A 90 -37.86 43.54 -49.96
CA THR A 90 -37.81 42.09 -49.82
C THR A 90 -36.89 41.76 -48.65
N PHE A 91 -37.46 41.27 -47.54
CA PHE A 91 -36.68 40.77 -46.41
C PHE A 91 -36.12 39.39 -46.78
N ILE A 92 -34.80 39.31 -47.00
CA ILE A 92 -34.10 38.04 -47.12
C ILE A 92 -33.60 37.69 -45.72
N PHE A 93 -34.33 36.80 -45.03
CA PHE A 93 -33.83 36.18 -43.81
C PHE A 93 -32.75 35.18 -44.21
N ILE A 94 -31.48 35.56 -44.09
CA ILE A 94 -30.38 34.60 -44.10
C ILE A 94 -30.44 33.89 -42.75
N TYR A 95 -31.16 32.78 -42.69
CA TYR A 95 -31.02 31.85 -41.57
C TYR A 95 -29.59 31.31 -41.61
N GLN A 96 -28.68 31.90 -40.85
CA GLN A 96 -27.42 31.21 -40.55
C GLN A 96 -27.79 29.88 -39.89
N LEU A 97 -27.44 28.78 -40.57
CA LEU A 97 -27.56 27.43 -40.03
C LEU A 97 -26.68 27.34 -38.80
N ALA A 98 -27.31 27.61 -37.68
CA ALA A 98 -26.67 27.61 -36.39
C ALA A 98 -26.33 26.18 -35.96
N VAL A 99 -25.03 25.90 -35.84
CA VAL A 99 -24.52 24.56 -35.50
C VAL A 99 -24.72 24.32 -33.99
N PRO A 100 -25.22 23.13 -33.57
CA PRO A 100 -25.30 22.78 -32.16
C PRO A 100 -23.91 22.67 -31.53
N ILE A 101 -23.85 22.82 -30.21
CA ILE A 101 -22.60 22.60 -29.48
C ILE A 101 -22.29 21.11 -29.46
N GLU A 102 -21.08 20.77 -29.89
CA GLU A 102 -20.54 19.42 -29.89
C GLU A 102 -19.24 19.37 -29.09
N VAL A 103 -19.06 18.28 -28.36
CA VAL A 103 -17.86 17.99 -27.59
C VAL A 103 -17.11 16.85 -28.26
N ALA A 104 -15.81 17.06 -28.49
CA ALA A 104 -14.91 16.05 -29.01
C ALA A 104 -13.91 15.61 -27.94
N TRP A 105 -13.69 14.30 -27.87
CA TRP A 105 -12.60 13.70 -27.10
C TRP A 105 -11.44 13.43 -28.03
N ILE A 106 -10.27 13.96 -27.69
CA ILE A 106 -9.06 13.88 -28.51
C ILE A 106 -7.92 13.37 -27.66
N LYS A 107 -7.15 12.40 -28.16
CA LYS A 107 -5.87 12.03 -27.57
C LYS A 107 -4.83 13.03 -28.06
N ALA A 108 -4.51 14.03 -27.24
CA ALA A 108 -3.75 15.21 -27.64
C ALA A 108 -2.31 14.88 -28.08
N ASP A 109 -1.72 13.84 -27.50
CA ASP A 109 -0.37 13.36 -27.84
C ASP A 109 -0.24 12.85 -29.28
N THR A 110 -1.26 12.17 -29.77
CA THR A 110 -1.32 11.54 -31.10
C THR A 110 -2.20 12.33 -32.08
N LYS A 111 -2.85 13.39 -31.59
CA LYS A 111 -3.85 14.19 -32.32
C LYS A 111 -4.99 13.33 -32.88
N ALA A 112 -5.26 12.18 -32.25
CA ALA A 112 -6.30 11.27 -32.67
C ALA A 112 -7.65 11.68 -32.10
N ILE A 113 -8.64 11.87 -32.97
CA ILE A 113 -10.03 12.08 -32.55
C ILE A 113 -10.56 10.73 -32.07
N LEU A 114 -10.91 10.65 -30.80
CA LEU A 114 -11.43 9.43 -30.18
C LEU A 114 -12.93 9.33 -30.38
N ALA A 115 -13.65 10.43 -30.13
CA ALA A 115 -15.09 10.51 -30.22
C ALA A 115 -15.54 11.95 -30.48
N ILE A 116 -16.71 12.09 -31.11
CA ILE A 116 -17.41 13.35 -31.29
C ILE A 116 -18.84 13.14 -30.82
N HIS A 117 -19.28 13.97 -29.87
CA HIS A 117 -20.58 13.88 -29.23
C HIS A 117 -20.81 12.48 -28.60
N GLU A 118 -21.77 11.71 -29.10
CA GLU A 118 -22.07 10.34 -28.64
C GLU A 118 -21.39 9.25 -29.49
N HIS A 119 -20.68 9.64 -30.56
CA HIS A 119 -20.12 8.70 -31.52
C HIS A 119 -18.62 8.51 -31.32
N VAL A 120 -18.22 7.26 -31.08
CA VAL A 120 -16.81 6.86 -31.06
C VAL A 120 -16.30 6.76 -32.51
N ILE A 121 -15.21 7.48 -32.82
CA ILE A 121 -14.60 7.53 -34.16
C ILE A 121 -13.44 6.54 -34.28
N THR A 122 -12.75 6.29 -33.17
CA THR A 122 -11.63 5.32 -33.13
C THR A 122 -12.11 3.87 -33.27
N ASN A 123 -11.27 3.00 -33.84
CA ASN A 123 -11.54 1.56 -33.98
C ASN A 123 -11.28 0.76 -32.69
N ASN A 124 -10.90 1.43 -31.60
CA ASN A 124 -10.62 0.79 -30.33
C ASN A 124 -11.91 0.50 -29.55
N ALA A 125 -12.36 -0.76 -29.61
CA ALA A 125 -13.58 -1.25 -28.97
C ALA A 125 -13.63 -1.09 -27.44
N ARG A 126 -12.51 -0.72 -26.79
CA ARG A 126 -12.46 -0.45 -25.34
C ARG A 126 -12.95 0.95 -24.99
N LEU A 127 -12.99 1.88 -25.94
CA LEU A 127 -13.48 3.23 -25.71
C LEU A 127 -15.00 3.29 -25.90
N SER A 128 -15.64 4.01 -25.00
CA SER A 128 -17.06 4.38 -25.11
C SER A 128 -17.24 5.79 -24.60
N VAL A 129 -18.24 6.49 -25.13
CA VAL A 129 -18.63 7.81 -24.64
C VAL A 129 -20.08 7.78 -24.20
N THR A 130 -20.36 8.48 -23.11
CA THR A 130 -21.72 8.69 -22.64
C THR A 130 -21.97 10.20 -22.52
N HIS A 131 -23.15 10.63 -22.96
CA HIS A 131 -23.65 11.99 -22.73
C HIS A 131 -24.80 11.90 -21.72
N SER A 132 -24.67 12.59 -20.59
CA SER A 132 -25.72 12.69 -19.58
C SER A 132 -26.09 14.14 -19.31
N ASP A 133 -27.30 14.35 -18.78
CA ASP A 133 -27.73 15.62 -18.18
C ASP A 133 -27.52 16.84 -19.07
N TYR A 134 -27.73 16.71 -20.40
CA TYR A 134 -27.58 17.71 -21.46
C TYR A 134 -26.22 18.42 -21.57
N ASN A 135 -25.32 18.26 -20.59
CA ASN A 135 -24.10 19.06 -20.44
C ASN A 135 -22.86 18.30 -20.01
N THR A 136 -22.96 16.97 -19.84
CA THR A 136 -21.89 16.13 -19.31
C THR A 136 -21.49 15.08 -20.34
N TRP A 137 -20.25 15.16 -20.83
CA TRP A 137 -19.67 14.18 -21.76
C TRP A 137 -18.58 13.41 -21.05
N THR A 138 -18.67 12.08 -21.08
CA THR A 138 -17.78 11.21 -20.34
C THR A 138 -17.10 10.21 -21.28
N LEU A 139 -15.77 10.20 -21.29
CA LEU A 139 -14.96 9.21 -22.01
C LEU A 139 -14.61 8.07 -21.06
N ASN A 140 -14.98 6.85 -21.45
CA ASN A 140 -14.66 5.64 -20.70
C ASN A 140 -13.69 4.76 -21.49
N ILE A 141 -12.58 4.38 -20.87
CA ILE A 141 -11.55 3.49 -21.42
C ILE A 141 -11.55 2.22 -20.60
N ARG A 142 -12.08 1.13 -21.17
CA ARG A 142 -12.13 -0.16 -20.48
C ARG A 142 -10.76 -0.84 -20.45
N ALA A 143 -10.46 -1.52 -19.34
CA ALA A 143 -9.25 -2.31 -19.15
C ALA A 143 -8.00 -1.60 -19.67
N ALA A 144 -7.66 -0.48 -19.02
CA ALA A 144 -6.62 0.42 -19.47
C ALA A 144 -5.26 -0.29 -19.57
N ARG A 145 -4.50 0.08 -20.61
CA ARG A 145 -3.22 -0.51 -20.98
C ARG A 145 -2.13 0.53 -20.96
N ARG A 146 -0.88 0.08 -20.97
CA ARG A 146 0.29 0.98 -20.98
C ARG A 146 0.27 1.94 -22.18
N GLU A 147 -0.24 1.51 -23.33
CA GLU A 147 -0.39 2.36 -24.51
C GLU A 147 -1.44 3.48 -24.37
N ASP A 148 -2.39 3.35 -23.43
CA ASP A 148 -3.44 4.36 -23.21
C ASP A 148 -2.91 5.58 -22.45
N ARG A 149 -1.74 5.46 -21.80
CA ARG A 149 -1.05 6.57 -21.15
C ARG A 149 -0.91 7.75 -22.11
N GLY A 150 -1.21 8.96 -21.64
CA GLY A 150 -1.10 10.15 -22.46
C GLY A 150 -2.03 11.28 -22.03
N ILE A 151 -2.08 12.32 -22.85
CA ILE A 151 -2.89 13.50 -22.61
C ILE A 151 -4.22 13.35 -23.35
N TYR A 152 -5.32 13.43 -22.63
CA TYR A 152 -6.69 13.42 -23.15
C TYR A 152 -7.25 14.83 -23.07
N MET A 153 -7.89 15.26 -24.15
CA MET A 153 -8.43 16.60 -24.31
C MET A 153 -9.92 16.55 -24.58
N CYS A 154 -10.67 17.32 -23.80
CA CYS A 154 -12.06 17.66 -24.09
C CYS A 154 -12.08 18.99 -24.85
N GLN A 155 -12.61 19.00 -26.06
CA GLN A 155 -12.70 20.18 -26.92
C GLN A 155 -14.16 20.47 -27.26
N VAL A 156 -14.55 21.74 -27.19
CA VAL A 156 -15.91 22.23 -27.47
C VAL A 156 -15.85 23.14 -28.69
N ASN A 157 -16.74 22.95 -29.66
CA ASN A 157 -16.79 23.69 -30.93
C ASN A 157 -17.24 25.17 -30.82
N THR A 158 -16.83 25.91 -29.79
CA THR A 158 -17.08 27.36 -29.65
C THR A 158 -16.26 28.20 -30.64
N ASP A 159 -16.60 29.48 -30.82
CA ASP A 159 -15.77 30.45 -31.55
C ASP A 159 -15.32 31.57 -30.60
N PRO A 160 -14.04 31.60 -30.16
CA PRO A 160 -12.96 30.65 -30.48
C PRO A 160 -13.13 29.29 -29.78
N MET A 161 -12.49 28.26 -30.34
CA MET A 161 -12.60 26.87 -29.84
C MET A 161 -11.98 26.74 -28.45
N LYS A 162 -12.74 26.20 -27.49
CA LYS A 162 -12.30 25.97 -26.10
C LYS A 162 -11.90 24.52 -25.88
N SER A 163 -10.86 24.30 -25.09
CA SER A 163 -10.41 22.95 -24.74
C SER A 163 -9.74 22.90 -23.37
N GLN A 164 -9.85 21.76 -22.71
CA GLN A 164 -9.10 21.43 -21.50
C GLN A 164 -8.51 20.03 -21.60
N SER A 165 -7.39 19.79 -20.92
CA SER A 165 -6.63 18.55 -21.02
C SER A 165 -6.29 17.98 -19.66
N ALA A 166 -6.18 16.64 -19.60
CA ALA A 166 -5.72 15.90 -18.43
C ALA A 166 -4.86 14.73 -18.85
N PHE A 167 -4.03 14.27 -17.92
CA PHE A 167 -3.11 13.18 -18.13
C PHE A 167 -3.64 11.87 -17.54
N LEU A 168 -3.61 10.80 -18.33
CA LEU A 168 -3.83 9.43 -17.86
C LEU A 168 -2.49 8.78 -17.56
N GLU A 169 -2.23 8.49 -16.29
CA GLU A 169 -1.11 7.64 -15.87
C GLU A 169 -1.61 6.21 -15.62
N VAL A 170 -0.98 5.25 -16.29
CA VAL A 170 -1.27 3.82 -16.11
C VAL A 170 -0.13 3.20 -15.32
N VAL A 171 -0.43 2.81 -14.09
CA VAL A 171 0.54 2.23 -13.15
C VAL A 171 0.40 0.71 -13.06
N ILE A 172 1.46 0.03 -12.65
CA ILE A 172 1.50 -1.43 -12.51
C ILE A 172 2.07 -1.74 -11.12
N PRO A 173 1.31 -2.40 -10.22
CA PRO A 173 1.79 -2.82 -8.92
C PRO A 173 3.08 -3.67 -9.01
N PRO A 174 3.90 -3.68 -7.95
CA PRO A 174 5.12 -4.47 -7.93
C PRO A 174 4.80 -5.97 -7.88
N ASP A 175 5.61 -6.77 -8.55
CA ASP A 175 5.49 -8.22 -8.59
C ASP A 175 6.87 -8.87 -8.63
N ILE A 176 7.13 -9.84 -7.76
CA ILE A 176 8.46 -10.45 -7.61
C ILE A 176 8.64 -11.53 -8.67
N ILE A 177 9.72 -11.43 -9.42
CA ILE A 177 10.10 -12.41 -10.44
C ILE A 177 10.76 -13.58 -9.71
N SER A 178 9.98 -14.64 -9.48
CA SER A 178 10.37 -15.76 -8.62
C SER A 178 11.55 -16.55 -9.18
N GLU A 179 11.68 -16.61 -10.51
CA GLU A 179 12.74 -17.34 -11.23
C GLU A 179 14.10 -16.63 -11.13
N GLU A 180 14.11 -15.30 -11.00
CA GLU A 180 15.33 -14.49 -10.89
C GLU A 180 15.69 -14.14 -9.44
N THR A 181 14.77 -14.36 -8.50
CA THR A 181 14.94 -14.10 -7.08
C THR A 181 15.42 -15.36 -6.37
N SER A 182 16.46 -15.26 -5.54
CA SER A 182 17.01 -16.43 -4.86
C SER A 182 15.98 -17.10 -3.94
N ASN A 183 16.21 -18.36 -3.60
CA ASN A 183 15.43 -19.11 -2.63
C ASN A 183 16.24 -19.26 -1.33
N ASP A 184 15.84 -20.20 -0.48
CA ASP A 184 16.60 -20.54 0.71
C ASP A 184 18.05 -20.90 0.35
N MET A 185 18.99 -20.43 1.16
CA MET A 185 20.42 -20.53 0.88
C MET A 185 21.14 -21.19 2.05
N MET A 186 22.07 -22.08 1.74
CA MET A 186 22.97 -22.69 2.72
C MET A 186 24.38 -22.11 2.54
N VAL A 187 24.99 -21.67 3.63
CA VAL A 187 26.34 -21.11 3.64
C VAL A 187 27.13 -21.68 4.82
N PRO A 188 28.40 -22.09 4.67
CA PRO A 188 29.23 -22.46 5.82
C PRO A 188 29.50 -21.23 6.71
N GLU A 189 29.66 -21.44 8.02
CA GLU A 189 30.07 -20.40 8.95
C GLU A 189 31.43 -19.79 8.53
N GLY A 190 31.51 -18.46 8.55
CA GLY A 190 32.63 -17.69 7.99
C GLY A 190 32.56 -17.48 6.46
N GLY A 191 31.62 -18.13 5.77
CA GLY A 191 31.39 -17.99 4.34
C GLY A 191 30.73 -16.67 3.94
N SER A 192 30.35 -16.57 2.67
CA SER A 192 29.63 -15.41 2.12
C SER A 192 28.36 -15.84 1.39
N ALA A 193 27.28 -15.08 1.57
CA ALA A 193 25.98 -15.31 0.94
C ALA A 193 25.61 -14.10 0.05
N LYS A 194 25.00 -14.38 -1.11
CA LYS A 194 24.52 -13.36 -2.05
C LYS A 194 23.05 -13.64 -2.36
N LEU A 195 22.17 -12.90 -1.72
CA LEU A 195 20.72 -13.01 -1.90
C LEU A 195 20.28 -11.99 -2.95
N VAL A 196 19.56 -12.43 -3.98
CA VAL A 196 19.09 -11.58 -5.09
C VAL A 196 17.57 -11.52 -5.05
N CYS A 197 17.00 -10.34 -5.26
CA CYS A 197 15.57 -10.14 -5.39
C CYS A 197 15.26 -9.17 -6.53
N LYS A 198 14.43 -9.64 -7.46
CA LYS A 198 14.06 -8.94 -8.68
C LYS A 198 12.55 -8.78 -8.71
N ALA A 199 12.09 -7.58 -9.02
CA ALA A 199 10.67 -7.29 -9.16
C ALA A 199 10.41 -6.47 -10.43
N ARG A 200 9.24 -6.71 -11.02
CA ARG A 200 8.67 -5.94 -12.13
C ARG A 200 7.56 -5.05 -11.60
N GLY A 201 7.24 -3.99 -12.33
CA GLY A 201 6.23 -3.00 -11.96
C GLY A 201 6.50 -1.68 -12.67
N TYR A 202 5.53 -0.77 -12.62
CA TYR A 202 5.68 0.58 -13.14
C TYR A 202 4.99 1.60 -12.22
N PRO A 203 5.71 2.55 -11.63
CA PRO A 203 7.15 2.81 -11.76
C PRO A 203 8.04 1.61 -11.35
N LYS A 204 9.34 1.63 -11.72
CA LYS A 204 10.27 0.54 -11.39
C LYS A 204 10.27 0.33 -9.86
N PRO A 205 10.05 -0.88 -9.33
CA PRO A 205 10.07 -1.11 -7.89
C PRO A 205 11.46 -0.95 -7.27
N ASP A 206 11.49 -0.32 -6.11
CA ASP A 206 12.63 -0.31 -5.21
C ASP A 206 12.58 -1.54 -4.30
N ILE A 207 13.75 -2.14 -4.06
CA ILE A 207 13.92 -3.33 -3.23
C ILE A 207 14.56 -2.95 -1.91
N VAL A 208 13.95 -3.41 -0.81
CA VAL A 208 14.46 -3.27 0.54
C VAL A 208 14.53 -4.64 1.22
N TRP A 209 15.67 -4.94 1.82
CA TRP A 209 15.90 -6.13 2.62
C TRP A 209 15.77 -5.82 4.09
N LYS A 210 15.18 -6.74 4.85
CA LYS A 210 15.15 -6.73 6.31
C LYS A 210 15.14 -8.15 6.86
N ARG A 211 15.52 -8.33 8.13
CA ARG A 211 15.31 -9.62 8.81
C ARG A 211 13.88 -9.71 9.31
N GLU A 212 13.31 -10.91 9.25
CA GLU A 212 11.96 -11.21 9.74
C GLU A 212 11.85 -11.05 11.26
N ASP A 213 12.92 -11.40 11.99
CA ASP A 213 13.01 -11.30 13.45
C ASP A 213 13.19 -9.86 13.98
N GLY A 214 13.28 -8.87 13.08
CA GLY A 214 13.47 -7.46 13.42
C GLY A 214 14.91 -7.10 13.85
N THR A 215 15.83 -8.06 13.86
CA THR A 215 17.24 -7.78 14.17
C THR A 215 17.95 -7.10 13.00
N GLU A 216 19.02 -6.38 13.30
CA GLU A 216 19.77 -5.63 12.30
C GLU A 216 20.59 -6.58 11.39
N ILE A 217 20.65 -6.23 10.11
CA ILE A 217 21.56 -6.83 9.14
C ILE A 217 22.98 -6.35 9.45
N ILE A 218 23.92 -7.29 9.54
CA ILE A 218 25.33 -6.96 9.79
C ILE A 218 26.03 -6.83 8.43
N SER A 219 26.32 -5.58 8.05
CA SER A 219 27.17 -5.28 6.90
C SER A 219 28.62 -5.18 7.34
N ARG A 220 29.50 -5.87 6.62
CA ARG A 220 30.95 -5.82 6.83
C ARG A 220 31.57 -5.18 5.59
N ALA A 221 31.86 -3.89 5.65
CA ALA A 221 32.46 -3.18 4.53
C ALA A 221 33.90 -3.69 4.31
N SER A 222 34.22 -4.12 3.08
CA SER A 222 35.49 -4.77 2.75
C SER A 222 36.73 -3.86 2.90
N LEU A 223 36.55 -2.55 3.06
CA LEU A 223 37.64 -1.57 2.97
C LEU A 223 38.10 -1.01 4.32
N THR A 224 37.26 -1.02 5.36
CA THR A 224 37.60 -0.45 6.68
C THR A 224 37.52 -1.45 7.82
N GLY A 225 37.11 -2.70 7.55
CA GLY A 225 36.93 -3.74 8.57
C GLY A 225 35.80 -3.44 9.59
N GLY A 226 35.09 -2.33 9.41
CA GLY A 226 33.98 -1.92 10.26
C GLY A 226 32.78 -2.84 10.11
N LYS A 227 32.23 -3.28 11.24
CA LYS A 227 30.92 -3.94 11.31
C LYS A 227 29.87 -2.86 11.50
N THR A 228 29.00 -2.67 10.52
CA THR A 228 27.86 -1.76 10.62
C THR A 228 26.60 -2.59 10.76
N LYS A 229 25.78 -2.27 11.75
CA LYS A 229 24.45 -2.84 11.88
C LYS A 229 23.45 -1.89 11.24
N ILE A 230 22.63 -2.40 10.33
CA ILE A 230 21.62 -1.63 9.62
C ILE A 230 20.26 -2.32 9.75
N PRO A 231 19.17 -1.59 10.03
CA PRO A 231 17.84 -2.17 10.15
C PRO A 231 17.33 -2.68 8.79
N THR A 232 17.70 -2.00 7.71
CA THR A 232 17.33 -2.35 6.34
C THR A 232 18.49 -2.12 5.38
N ALA A 233 18.52 -2.86 4.27
CA ALA A 233 19.48 -2.68 3.19
C ALA A 233 18.74 -2.48 1.86
N GLY A 234 19.11 -1.44 1.11
CA GLY A 234 18.54 -1.16 -0.20
C GLY A 234 19.24 -1.92 -1.32
N GLY A 235 18.50 -2.22 -2.39
CA GLY A 235 19.03 -2.75 -3.65
C GLY A 235 18.60 -4.19 -3.95
N GLU A 236 18.72 -4.58 -5.22
CA GLU A 236 18.31 -5.91 -5.72
C GLU A 236 19.19 -7.05 -5.20
N THR A 237 20.36 -6.77 -4.61
CA THR A 237 21.29 -7.80 -4.10
C THR A 237 21.77 -7.44 -2.70
N LEU A 238 21.54 -8.36 -1.76
CA LEU A 238 22.12 -8.32 -0.42
C LEU A 238 23.32 -9.27 -0.36
N THR A 239 24.50 -8.72 -0.05
CA THR A 239 25.73 -9.51 0.14
C THR A 239 26.10 -9.54 1.62
N LEU A 240 26.19 -10.74 2.18
CA LEU A 240 26.62 -11.00 3.54
C LEU A 240 27.98 -11.70 3.48
N SER A 241 28.99 -11.14 4.13
CA SER A 241 30.34 -11.73 4.17
C SER A 241 30.71 -12.14 5.59
N LYS A 242 31.57 -13.17 5.73
CA LYS A 242 32.01 -13.71 7.04
C LYS A 242 30.81 -13.99 7.97
N VAL A 243 29.81 -14.70 7.42
CA VAL A 243 28.52 -14.96 8.06
C VAL A 243 28.72 -15.78 9.34
N THR A 244 28.10 -15.38 10.45
CA THR A 244 28.11 -16.14 11.71
C THR A 244 26.78 -16.86 11.92
N ARG A 245 26.73 -17.86 12.80
CA ARG A 245 25.48 -18.55 13.14
C ARG A 245 24.35 -17.65 13.65
N GLY A 246 24.66 -16.50 14.26
CA GLY A 246 23.65 -15.50 14.69
C GLY A 246 23.00 -14.72 13.52
N GLU A 247 23.57 -14.82 12.33
CA GLU A 247 22.99 -14.30 11.09
C GLU A 247 22.09 -15.33 10.39
N MET A 248 21.97 -16.55 10.93
CA MET A 248 20.98 -17.52 10.49
C MET A 248 19.56 -16.98 10.75
N GLY A 249 18.68 -17.14 9.77
CA GLY A 249 17.30 -16.70 9.91
C GLY A 249 16.65 -16.34 8.58
N ALA A 250 15.41 -15.87 8.67
CA ALA A 250 14.65 -15.45 7.50
C ALA A 250 14.91 -13.99 7.16
N TYR A 251 15.23 -13.77 5.89
CA TYR A 251 15.37 -12.46 5.26
C TYR A 251 14.17 -12.22 4.36
N LEU A 252 13.62 -11.01 4.43
CA LEU A 252 12.52 -10.56 3.59
C LEU A 252 13.06 -9.57 2.57
N CYS A 253 12.86 -9.84 1.28
CA CYS A 253 12.96 -8.78 0.27
C CYS A 253 11.57 -8.21 0.03
N ILE A 254 11.46 -6.88 0.06
CA ILE A 254 10.22 -6.13 -0.08
C ILE A 254 10.36 -5.25 -1.31
N ALA A 255 9.43 -5.39 -2.26
CA ALA A 255 9.37 -4.58 -3.46
C ALA A 255 8.21 -3.58 -3.38
N SER A 256 8.49 -2.31 -3.62
CA SER A 256 7.49 -1.23 -3.62
C SER A 256 7.80 -0.22 -4.71
N ASN A 257 6.77 0.28 -5.39
CA ASN A 257 6.86 1.39 -6.34
C ASN A 257 5.84 2.51 -6.05
N GLY A 258 5.30 2.55 -4.83
CA GLY A 258 4.23 3.47 -4.44
C GLY A 258 2.82 3.05 -4.90
N VAL A 259 2.68 1.97 -5.67
CA VAL A 259 1.39 1.43 -6.11
C VAL A 259 1.05 0.20 -5.24
N PRO A 260 -0.03 0.24 -4.46
CA PRO A 260 -0.41 -0.90 -3.62
C PRO A 260 -0.90 -2.11 -4.44
N PRO A 261 -0.71 -3.34 -3.94
CA PRO A 261 0.03 -3.68 -2.72
C PRO A 261 1.54 -3.76 -2.98
N SER A 262 2.34 -3.41 -1.96
CA SER A 262 3.74 -3.84 -1.93
C SER A 262 3.80 -5.36 -1.74
N VAL A 263 4.81 -5.99 -2.33
CA VAL A 263 4.97 -7.46 -2.29
C VAL A 263 6.28 -7.82 -1.60
N SER A 264 6.36 -9.01 -1.03
CA SER A 264 7.58 -9.49 -0.39
C SER A 264 7.81 -10.98 -0.60
N LYS A 265 9.08 -11.39 -0.61
CA LYS A 265 9.49 -12.80 -0.63
C LYS A 265 10.37 -13.09 0.59
N ARG A 266 10.05 -14.20 1.26
CA ARG A 266 10.79 -14.72 2.41
C ARG A 266 11.83 -15.75 1.96
N MET A 267 13.04 -15.64 2.48
CA MET A 267 14.19 -16.46 2.14
C MET A 267 14.94 -16.86 3.41
N MET A 268 15.10 -18.16 3.65
CA MET A 268 15.81 -18.67 4.82
C MET A 268 17.31 -18.78 4.54
N LEU A 269 18.13 -18.11 5.35
CA LEU A 269 19.58 -18.30 5.36
C LEU A 269 19.93 -19.36 6.41
N HIS A 270 20.42 -20.51 5.94
CA HIS A 270 20.96 -21.58 6.77
C HIS A 270 22.47 -21.46 6.87
N VAL A 271 23.00 -21.30 8.09
CA VAL A 271 24.44 -21.27 8.33
C VAL A 271 24.88 -22.64 8.82
N HIS A 272 25.78 -23.31 8.11
CA HIS A 272 26.28 -24.65 8.45
C HIS A 272 27.58 -24.59 9.26
N PHE A 273 27.62 -25.32 10.38
CA PHE A 273 28.75 -25.45 11.28
C PHE A 273 28.73 -26.82 11.98
N HIS A 274 29.91 -27.32 12.37
CA HIS A 274 30.01 -28.59 13.12
C HIS A 274 29.34 -28.47 14.50
N PRO A 275 28.93 -29.58 15.13
CA PRO A 275 28.30 -29.53 16.43
C PRO A 275 29.23 -28.93 17.48
N MET A 276 28.66 -28.18 18.42
CA MET A 276 29.34 -27.69 19.61
C MET A 276 28.57 -28.19 20.83
N VAL A 277 29.26 -28.89 21.72
CA VAL A 277 28.68 -29.45 22.95
C VAL A 277 29.19 -28.66 24.15
N GLN A 278 28.27 -28.17 24.97
CA GLN A 278 28.53 -27.50 26.24
C GLN A 278 27.92 -28.32 27.37
N VAL A 279 28.73 -28.58 28.41
CA VAL A 279 28.34 -29.36 29.58
C VAL A 279 28.27 -28.41 30.78
N PRO A 280 27.07 -28.05 31.28
CA PRO A 280 26.95 -27.11 32.41
C PRO A 280 27.63 -27.61 33.68
N ASN A 281 27.50 -28.92 33.95
CA ASN A 281 28.05 -29.56 35.14
C ASN A 281 28.86 -30.79 34.71
N GLN A 282 30.17 -30.65 34.67
CA GLN A 282 31.08 -31.77 34.32
C GLN A 282 31.21 -32.79 35.45
N LEU A 283 30.87 -32.41 36.68
CA LEU A 283 30.92 -33.26 37.86
C LEU A 283 29.54 -33.21 38.54
N VAL A 284 28.82 -34.32 38.53
CA VAL A 284 27.46 -34.43 39.06
C VAL A 284 27.46 -35.42 40.21
N GLY A 285 27.03 -34.97 41.39
CA GLY A 285 26.89 -35.82 42.57
C GLY A 285 25.43 -36.10 42.85
N ALA A 286 25.08 -37.35 43.13
CA ALA A 286 23.73 -37.73 43.51
C ALA A 286 23.75 -38.89 44.51
N PRO A 287 22.84 -38.90 45.51
CA PRO A 287 22.74 -40.02 46.44
C PRO A 287 22.23 -41.29 45.75
N ILE A 288 22.76 -42.45 46.14
CA ILE A 288 22.25 -43.75 45.73
C ILE A 288 20.74 -43.86 46.03
N GLY A 289 19.99 -44.47 45.12
CA GLY A 289 18.53 -44.65 45.19
C GLY A 289 17.72 -43.49 44.60
N THR A 290 18.34 -42.36 44.29
CA THR A 290 17.67 -41.20 43.68
C THR A 290 17.71 -41.24 42.15
N ASN A 291 16.88 -40.44 41.49
CA ASN A 291 16.98 -40.23 40.05
C ASN A 291 17.91 -39.05 39.78
N VAL A 292 18.86 -39.21 38.86
CA VAL A 292 19.80 -38.14 38.48
C VAL A 292 19.61 -37.77 37.01
N THR A 293 19.72 -36.49 36.69
CA THR A 293 19.63 -35.99 35.31
C THR A 293 20.95 -35.38 34.89
N LEU A 294 21.54 -35.92 33.82
CA LEU A 294 22.69 -35.35 33.13
C LEU A 294 22.21 -34.49 31.97
N VAL A 295 22.90 -33.37 31.72
CA VAL A 295 22.48 -32.35 30.75
C VAL A 295 23.65 -31.93 29.88
N CYS A 296 23.41 -31.86 28.56
CA CYS A 296 24.30 -31.20 27.61
C CYS A 296 23.52 -30.20 26.74
N HIS A 297 24.13 -29.08 26.40
CA HIS A 297 23.62 -28.14 25.41
C HIS A 297 24.40 -28.32 24.12
N VAL A 298 23.68 -28.47 23.02
CA VAL A 298 24.24 -28.74 21.70
C VAL A 298 23.78 -27.64 20.76
N GLU A 299 24.72 -27.06 20.04
CA GLU A 299 24.42 -26.23 18.86
C GLU A 299 24.95 -26.92 17.61
N ALA A 300 24.11 -27.09 16.59
CA ALA A 300 24.51 -27.72 15.34
C ALA A 300 23.62 -27.31 14.16
N SER A 301 24.24 -27.13 12.99
CA SER A 301 23.55 -26.92 11.73
C SER A 301 24.38 -27.50 10.57
N PRO A 302 23.90 -28.46 9.77
CA PRO A 302 22.57 -29.06 9.79
C PRO A 302 22.27 -29.78 11.11
N LYS A 303 20.99 -30.11 11.31
CA LYS A 303 20.52 -30.84 12.49
C LYS A 303 21.41 -32.08 12.74
N ALA A 304 21.96 -32.16 13.95
CA ALA A 304 22.79 -33.28 14.37
C ALA A 304 21.99 -34.46 14.89
N ILE A 305 22.62 -35.64 14.88
CA ILE A 305 22.22 -36.82 15.63
C ILE A 305 22.92 -36.75 16.98
N ASN A 306 22.14 -36.79 18.07
CA ASN A 306 22.69 -36.76 19.41
C ASN A 306 22.41 -38.06 20.17
N TYR A 307 23.39 -38.53 20.93
CA TYR A 307 23.29 -39.76 21.68
C TYR A 307 24.22 -39.74 22.90
N TRP A 308 23.99 -40.66 23.83
CA TRP A 308 24.79 -40.80 25.05
C TRP A 308 25.59 -42.09 25.01
N THR A 309 26.80 -42.06 25.54
CA THR A 309 27.62 -43.24 25.77
C THR A 309 28.17 -43.23 27.19
N ARG A 310 28.61 -44.39 27.68
CA ARG A 310 29.52 -44.44 28.83
C ARG A 310 30.94 -44.06 28.40
N GLU A 311 31.81 -43.84 29.38
CA GLU A 311 33.25 -43.62 29.15
C GLU A 311 33.92 -44.78 28.39
N SER A 312 33.35 -45.99 28.48
CA SER A 312 33.73 -47.19 27.72
C SER A 312 33.24 -47.22 26.26
N ASP A 313 32.68 -46.11 25.76
CA ASP A 313 32.05 -45.97 24.44
C ASP A 313 30.85 -46.89 24.18
N GLU A 314 30.33 -47.55 25.23
CA GLU A 314 29.08 -48.28 25.18
C GLU A 314 27.90 -47.31 25.00
N MET A 315 27.12 -47.51 23.94
CA MET A 315 25.95 -46.68 23.65
C MET A 315 24.85 -46.90 24.69
N ILE A 316 24.33 -45.82 25.25
CA ILE A 316 23.23 -45.85 26.20
C ILE A 316 21.92 -45.85 25.41
N ILE A 317 21.12 -46.89 25.62
CA ILE A 317 19.82 -47.08 24.98
C ILE A 317 18.72 -46.80 26.01
N SER A 318 17.66 -46.12 25.58
CA SER A 318 16.55 -45.81 26.49
C SER A 318 15.79 -47.08 26.90
N ASN A 319 15.55 -47.22 28.20
CA ASN A 319 14.87 -48.35 28.84
C ASN A 319 14.33 -47.94 30.22
N SER A 320 13.99 -48.89 31.10
CA SER A 320 13.54 -48.60 32.47
C SER A 320 14.61 -47.93 33.36
N LYS A 321 15.89 -48.07 33.01
CA LYS A 321 17.03 -47.46 33.72
C LYS A 321 17.38 -46.07 33.19
N TYR A 322 17.36 -45.89 31.87
CA TYR A 322 17.76 -44.65 31.20
C TYR A 322 16.59 -44.05 30.41
N ALA A 323 16.17 -42.85 30.78
CA ALA A 323 15.23 -42.06 30.00
C ALA A 323 15.94 -40.87 29.35
N MET A 324 15.93 -40.84 28.01
CA MET A 324 16.58 -39.79 27.22
C MET A 324 15.55 -38.86 26.62
N SER A 325 15.84 -37.55 26.61
CA SER A 325 14.99 -36.56 25.94
C SER A 325 15.82 -35.43 25.35
N GLU A 326 15.29 -34.82 24.29
CA GLU A 326 15.84 -33.63 23.65
C GLU A 326 14.84 -32.49 23.70
N ILE A 327 15.26 -31.32 24.20
CA ILE A 327 14.45 -30.12 24.27
C ILE A 327 15.04 -29.09 23.30
N LYS A 328 14.28 -28.73 22.26
CA LYS A 328 14.71 -27.67 21.32
C LYS A 328 14.67 -26.31 22.03
N THR A 329 15.79 -25.59 22.02
CA THR A 329 15.89 -24.25 22.62
C THR A 329 15.92 -23.15 21.57
N SER A 330 16.42 -23.44 20.36
CA SER A 330 16.41 -22.52 19.22
C SER A 330 16.27 -23.30 17.90
N VAL A 331 16.42 -22.63 16.76
CA VAL A 331 16.43 -23.26 15.43
C VAL A 331 17.62 -24.21 15.27
N TYR A 332 18.75 -23.95 15.93
CA TYR A 332 19.98 -24.74 15.83
C TYR A 332 20.52 -25.22 17.19
N SER A 333 19.83 -24.94 18.30
CA SER A 333 20.25 -25.31 19.67
C SER A 333 19.27 -26.29 20.33
N VAL A 334 19.81 -27.35 20.93
CA VAL A 334 19.08 -28.44 21.61
C VAL A 334 19.71 -28.71 22.97
N GLN A 335 18.88 -28.94 24.00
CA GLN A 335 19.31 -29.47 25.28
C GLN A 335 19.06 -30.99 25.32
N MET A 336 20.12 -31.78 25.45
CA MET A 336 20.06 -33.22 25.69
C MET A 336 19.91 -33.48 27.19
N ARG A 337 19.05 -34.43 27.55
CA ARG A 337 18.87 -34.90 28.93
C ARG A 337 18.94 -36.41 28.99
N LEU A 338 19.71 -36.93 29.96
CA LEU A 338 19.76 -38.34 30.33
C LEU A 338 19.35 -38.47 31.79
N VAL A 339 18.19 -39.07 32.04
CA VAL A 339 17.70 -39.40 33.38
C VAL A 339 18.09 -40.84 33.69
N ILE A 340 18.84 -41.03 34.77
CA ILE A 340 19.23 -42.34 35.30
C ILE A 340 18.33 -42.62 36.50
N MET A 341 17.46 -43.62 36.38
CA MET A 341 16.47 -43.97 37.39
C MET A 341 17.08 -44.83 38.50
N ASN A 342 16.74 -44.58 39.76
CA ASN A 342 17.17 -45.37 40.92
C ASN A 342 18.69 -45.64 40.92
N LEU A 343 19.49 -44.59 41.08
CA LEU A 343 20.96 -44.60 40.96
C LEU A 343 21.61 -45.68 41.82
N GLN A 344 22.47 -46.51 41.23
CA GLN A 344 23.22 -47.58 41.91
C GLN A 344 24.73 -47.35 41.77
N LYS A 345 25.53 -48.05 42.59
CA LYS A 345 27.00 -47.94 42.56
C LYS A 345 27.63 -48.23 41.18
N HIS A 346 27.06 -49.14 40.40
CA HIS A 346 27.54 -49.49 39.06
C HIS A 346 27.19 -48.43 37.99
N ASP A 347 26.32 -47.47 38.31
CA ASP A 347 25.98 -46.36 37.43
C ASP A 347 26.91 -45.18 37.56
N LEU A 348 27.73 -45.16 38.61
CA LEU A 348 28.75 -44.14 38.80
C LEU A 348 29.84 -44.27 37.72
N GLY A 349 30.51 -43.17 37.42
CA GLY A 349 31.57 -43.12 36.41
C GLY A 349 31.35 -42.06 35.34
N GLY A 350 32.10 -42.15 34.24
CA GLY A 350 32.03 -41.22 33.14
C GLY A 350 30.90 -41.51 32.15
N TYR A 351 30.25 -40.44 31.69
CA TYR A 351 29.24 -40.40 30.65
C TYR A 351 29.68 -39.39 29.60
N LYS A 352 29.42 -39.70 28.32
CA LYS A 352 29.64 -38.78 27.21
C LYS A 352 28.32 -38.48 26.52
N CYS A 353 28.08 -37.21 26.21
CA CYS A 353 27.08 -36.81 25.23
C CYS A 353 27.78 -36.50 23.92
N ILE A 354 27.35 -37.14 22.84
CA ILE A 354 27.99 -37.04 21.53
C ILE A 354 26.97 -36.49 20.54
N SER A 355 27.42 -35.55 19.72
CA SER A 355 26.62 -34.92 18.66
C SER A 355 27.37 -34.98 17.34
N LYS A 356 26.69 -35.43 16.27
CA LYS A 356 27.28 -35.60 14.93
C LYS A 356 26.37 -35.02 13.86
N ASN A 357 26.90 -34.18 12.97
CA ASN A 357 26.22 -33.74 11.75
C ASN A 357 27.09 -33.97 10.51
N SER A 358 26.63 -33.54 9.34
CA SER A 358 27.36 -33.71 8.07
C SER A 358 28.66 -32.89 7.97
N ILE A 359 28.91 -31.97 8.90
CA ILE A 359 30.09 -31.09 8.92
C ILE A 359 31.15 -31.63 9.89
N GLY A 360 30.75 -32.28 10.98
CA GLY A 360 31.66 -32.88 11.95
C GLY A 360 30.95 -33.40 13.19
N ASP A 361 31.72 -33.59 14.25
CA ASP A 361 31.28 -34.12 15.53
C ASP A 361 31.84 -33.35 16.73
N ALA A 362 31.18 -33.49 17.86
CA ALA A 362 31.67 -33.01 19.15
C ALA A 362 31.12 -33.87 20.29
N GLU A 363 31.86 -33.91 21.40
CA GLU A 363 31.49 -34.64 22.60
C GLU A 363 31.68 -33.80 23.87
N GLY A 364 30.92 -34.14 24.90
CA GLY A 364 31.03 -33.55 26.24
C GLY A 364 31.08 -34.65 27.30
N ASN A 365 32.00 -34.51 28.26
CA ASN A 365 32.23 -35.50 29.31
C ASN A 365 31.61 -35.05 30.65
N ILE A 366 30.93 -35.98 31.32
CA ILE A 366 30.32 -35.80 32.64
C ILE A 366 30.74 -36.95 33.54
N ARG A 367 31.21 -36.65 34.75
CA ARG A 367 31.53 -37.65 35.77
C ARG A 367 30.46 -37.66 36.85
N LEU A 368 29.83 -38.82 37.05
CA LEU A 368 28.80 -39.06 38.06
C LEU A 368 29.42 -39.75 39.27
N TYR A 369 29.23 -39.19 40.46
CA TYR A 369 29.75 -39.71 41.72
C TYR A 369 28.67 -39.78 42.82
N ASP A 370 28.90 -40.62 43.82
CA ASP A 370 28.01 -40.75 44.97
C ASP A 370 28.12 -39.51 45.88
N MET A 371 26.99 -38.89 46.20
CA MET A 371 26.91 -37.78 47.13
C MET A 371 26.17 -38.23 48.39
N GLU A 372 26.90 -38.34 49.50
CA GLU A 372 26.29 -38.66 50.79
C GLU A 372 25.52 -37.45 51.34
N LEU A 373 24.27 -37.68 51.74
CA LEU A 373 23.48 -36.66 52.44
C LEU A 373 23.98 -36.55 53.90
N PRO A 374 24.10 -35.33 54.46
CA PRO A 374 24.47 -35.14 55.85
C PRO A 374 23.47 -35.86 56.77
N LYS A 375 23.96 -36.81 57.57
CA LYS A 375 23.14 -37.48 58.60
C LYS A 375 22.88 -36.48 59.74
N HIS A 376 21.66 -35.97 59.86
CA HIS A 376 21.25 -35.26 61.07
C HIS A 376 21.24 -36.23 62.26
N SER A 377 22.28 -36.20 63.10
CA SER A 377 22.30 -36.94 64.35
C SER A 377 21.29 -36.32 65.33
N LYS A 378 20.15 -36.98 65.54
CA LYS A 378 19.32 -36.72 66.72
C LYS A 378 20.12 -37.14 67.96
N LYS A 379 20.58 -36.18 68.77
CA LYS A 379 21.05 -36.45 70.14
C LYS A 379 19.81 -36.76 70.99
N THR A 380 19.54 -38.03 71.24
CA THR A 380 18.68 -38.48 72.34
C THR A 380 19.43 -38.29 73.65
N GLY A 381 19.13 -37.21 74.36
CA GLY A 381 19.51 -37.03 75.76
C GLY A 381 18.40 -37.59 76.63
N ASP A 382 18.59 -38.78 77.18
CA ASP A 382 17.83 -39.29 78.32
C ASP A 382 18.80 -39.48 79.48
N ARG A 383 18.74 -38.59 80.46
CA ARG A 383 19.13 -38.83 81.86
C ARG A 383 18.21 -38.01 82.74
N ARG A 384 17.31 -38.72 83.43
CA ARG A 384 16.65 -38.28 84.65
C ARG A 384 17.68 -38.14 85.78
N SER A 385 17.61 -37.02 86.50
CA SER A 385 17.80 -36.97 87.95
C SER A 385 17.31 -35.60 88.44
N GLU A 386 16.44 -35.66 89.45
CA GLU A 386 15.80 -34.55 90.14
C GLU A 386 16.81 -33.68 90.92
N ASP A 387 16.36 -32.44 91.16
CA ASP A 387 16.52 -31.65 92.39
C ASP A 387 17.16 -30.25 92.25
N ASP A 388 16.30 -29.29 92.61
CA ASP A 388 16.50 -28.13 93.48
C ASP A 388 16.66 -26.70 92.92
N ALA A 389 15.80 -25.86 93.53
CA ALA A 389 15.70 -24.42 93.75
C ALA A 389 16.38 -23.36 92.85
N GLY A 390 15.59 -22.33 92.53
CA GLY A 390 15.89 -20.98 93.01
C GLY A 390 16.19 -19.87 91.98
N ASP A 391 15.35 -18.83 92.04
CA ASP A 391 15.62 -17.40 91.77
C ASP A 391 15.72 -16.79 90.34
N LEU A 392 14.63 -16.09 89.99
CA LEU A 392 14.49 -14.62 89.89
C LEU A 392 15.43 -13.74 89.01
N ILE A 393 14.77 -13.16 87.98
CA ILE A 393 14.74 -11.75 87.48
C ILE A 393 15.97 -11.16 86.70
N VAL A 394 15.61 -10.43 85.63
CA VAL A 394 16.12 -9.11 85.14
C VAL A 394 16.81 -9.12 83.76
N ASP A 395 16.00 -8.80 82.75
CA ASP A 395 16.09 -7.61 81.88
C ASP A 395 17.19 -7.45 80.81
N ARG A 396 16.73 -6.77 79.75
CA ARG A 396 17.42 -5.85 78.82
C ARG A 396 18.09 -6.34 77.53
N ASP A 397 17.30 -6.22 76.46
CA ASP A 397 17.54 -5.43 75.25
C ASP A 397 18.98 -5.04 74.87
N HIS A 398 19.41 -5.39 73.65
CA HIS A 398 19.52 -4.38 72.59
C HIS A 398 19.63 -4.97 71.16
N ARG A 399 18.79 -4.36 70.30
CA ARG A 399 18.73 -4.28 68.83
C ARG A 399 20.08 -4.33 68.07
N LEU A 400 20.06 -4.89 66.85
CA LEU A 400 20.03 -4.12 65.57
C LEU A 400 19.95 -5.09 64.35
N ASN A 401 18.83 -5.09 63.62
CA ASN A 401 18.68 -4.47 62.29
C ASN A 401 17.68 -5.19 61.37
N HIS A 402 16.64 -4.42 61.03
CA HIS A 402 15.68 -4.63 59.96
C HIS A 402 16.28 -4.29 58.59
N VAL A 403 15.86 -5.02 57.54
CA VAL A 403 15.58 -4.44 56.23
C VAL A 403 14.25 -5.01 55.73
N HIS A 404 13.28 -4.13 55.55
CA HIS A 404 11.95 -4.39 54.97
C HIS A 404 11.99 -4.31 53.43
N GLN A 405 11.25 -5.20 52.78
CA GLN A 405 10.78 -5.07 51.41
C GLN A 405 9.48 -4.26 51.39
N GLY A 406 9.38 -3.30 50.48
CA GLY A 406 8.13 -2.67 50.05
C GLY A 406 8.18 -2.46 48.52
N PRO A 407 7.08 -2.68 47.78
CA PRO A 407 7.05 -2.48 46.34
C PRO A 407 6.66 -1.05 45.96
N LEU A 408 7.21 -0.62 44.82
CA LEU A 408 7.10 0.69 44.19
C LEU A 408 5.72 0.93 43.54
N ARG A 409 5.26 2.18 43.63
CA ARG A 409 4.09 2.75 42.92
C ARG A 409 4.45 3.10 41.49
N GLU A 410 3.54 2.82 40.56
CA GLU A 410 3.48 3.39 39.22
C GLU A 410 2.80 4.77 39.25
N THR A 411 3.32 5.70 38.44
CA THR A 411 2.66 6.97 38.09
C THR A 411 2.59 7.04 36.57
N GLY A 412 1.39 6.86 36.02
CA GLY A 412 1.05 7.13 34.62
C GLY A 412 0.26 8.43 34.52
N SER A 413 0.74 9.34 33.67
CA SER A 413 0.09 10.60 33.27
C SER A 413 -0.38 10.45 31.83
N THR A 414 -1.64 10.80 31.56
CA THR A 414 -2.20 10.90 30.20
C THR A 414 -2.94 12.24 30.13
N LEU A 415 -2.62 13.03 29.10
CA LEU A 415 -3.24 14.30 28.75
C LEU A 415 -4.14 14.10 27.52
N GLU A 416 -5.40 14.52 27.62
CA GLU A 416 -6.30 14.84 26.51
C GLU A 416 -6.73 16.31 26.63
N PRO A 417 -7.13 16.95 25.52
CA PRO A 417 -8.14 18.00 25.62
C PRO A 417 -9.24 17.86 24.54
N ALA A 418 -10.50 17.99 24.97
CA ALA A 418 -11.61 18.45 24.13
C ALA A 418 -12.69 19.14 25.01
N PHE A 419 -12.81 20.45 24.84
CA PHE A 419 -13.98 21.32 25.12
C PHE A 419 -14.87 21.31 23.84
N ASP A 420 -16.16 21.61 23.75
CA ASP A 420 -17.27 22.01 24.63
C ASP A 420 -18.56 21.69 23.84
N GLU A 421 -19.65 21.37 24.54
CA GLU A 421 -21.03 21.44 24.04
C GLU A 421 -21.68 22.72 24.57
N ASP A 422 -22.41 23.45 23.72
CA ASP A 422 -23.46 24.36 24.18
C ASP A 422 -24.62 24.39 23.16
N ASP A 423 -25.81 24.10 23.70
CA ASP A 423 -27.12 24.16 23.06
C ASP A 423 -27.60 25.61 22.87
N ASN A 424 -28.23 25.91 21.74
CA ASN A 424 -29.41 26.79 21.78
C ASN A 424 -30.35 26.58 20.58
N SER A 425 -31.59 26.26 20.90
CA SER A 425 -32.75 26.22 20.00
C SER A 425 -33.29 27.63 19.71
N THR A 426 -33.72 27.89 18.48
CA THR A 426 -34.84 28.81 18.22
C THR A 426 -35.53 28.49 16.90
N SER A 427 -36.81 28.15 17.00
CA SER A 427 -37.78 28.08 15.92
C SER A 427 -38.24 29.48 15.51
N THR A 428 -38.36 29.78 14.22
CA THR A 428 -39.43 30.65 13.70
C THR A 428 -39.78 30.30 12.26
N THR A 429 -41.08 30.34 12.03
CA THR A 429 -41.85 29.95 10.86
C THR A 429 -41.98 31.09 9.84
N SER A 430 -42.22 30.67 8.59
CA SER A 430 -42.96 31.39 7.53
C SER A 430 -42.28 32.56 6.80
N LYS A 431 -42.12 32.42 5.48
CA LYS A 431 -43.09 32.93 4.48
C LYS A 431 -42.57 32.68 3.05
N GLN A 432 -43.16 31.66 2.43
CA GLN A 432 -43.47 31.70 1.00
C GLN A 432 -44.35 32.92 0.73
N ASN A 433 -43.95 33.77 -0.23
CA ASN A 433 -44.82 34.60 -1.08
C ASN A 433 -43.99 35.72 -1.71
N ALA A 434 -43.25 35.42 -2.78
CA ALA A 434 -42.70 36.44 -3.68
C ALA A 434 -42.26 35.82 -5.02
N SER A 435 -43.16 35.15 -5.75
CA SER A 435 -42.95 34.90 -7.20
C SER A 435 -44.21 34.51 -8.00
N LEU A 436 -45.42 34.80 -7.46
CA LEU A 436 -46.68 34.57 -8.18
C LEU A 436 -47.35 35.85 -8.70
N VAL A 437 -46.73 37.02 -8.51
CA VAL A 437 -47.29 38.33 -8.95
C VAL A 437 -46.74 38.78 -10.31
N ILE A 438 -45.66 38.19 -10.82
CA ILE A 438 -45.06 38.57 -12.12
C ILE A 438 -45.69 37.78 -13.29
N ILE A 439 -46.33 36.64 -13.02
CA ILE A 439 -46.93 35.78 -14.06
C ILE A 439 -48.33 36.28 -14.48
N ALA A 440 -49.01 37.09 -13.66
CA ALA A 440 -50.33 37.64 -13.99
C ALA A 440 -50.30 38.90 -14.88
N ILE A 441 -49.18 39.63 -14.95
CA ILE A 441 -49.07 40.87 -15.74
C ILE A 441 -48.68 40.58 -17.21
N ILE A 442 -48.02 39.46 -17.48
CA ILE A 442 -47.59 39.09 -18.85
C ILE A 442 -48.74 38.46 -19.67
N LEU A 443 -49.76 37.88 -19.02
CA LEU A 443 -50.91 37.27 -19.70
C LEU A 443 -51.98 38.28 -20.17
N VAL A 444 -52.00 39.51 -19.65
CA VAL A 444 -52.90 40.57 -20.13
C VAL A 444 -52.30 41.31 -21.35
N ALA A 445 -50.97 41.36 -21.47
CA ALA A 445 -50.30 41.97 -22.62
C ALA A 445 -50.28 41.07 -23.88
N LEU A 446 -50.31 39.74 -23.70
CA LEU A 446 -50.34 38.80 -24.83
C LEU A 446 -51.74 38.67 -25.47
N HIS A 447 -52.81 39.01 -24.74
CA HIS A 447 -54.17 38.98 -25.26
C HIS A 447 -54.54 40.25 -26.07
N HIS A 448 -53.78 41.34 -25.92
CA HIS A 448 -53.98 42.58 -26.69
C HIS A 448 -53.14 42.67 -27.98
N LEU A 449 -52.12 41.83 -28.18
CA LEU A 449 -51.35 41.77 -29.44
C LEU A 449 -51.88 40.76 -30.47
N LEU A 450 -52.78 39.84 -30.07
CA LEU A 450 -53.43 38.88 -30.97
C LEU A 450 -54.78 39.37 -31.52
N ALA A 451 -55.22 40.58 -31.18
CA ALA A 451 -56.49 41.16 -31.64
C ALA A 451 -56.33 42.32 -32.66
N SER A 452 -55.14 42.51 -33.22
CA SER A 452 -54.86 43.56 -34.23
C SER A 452 -53.99 43.07 -35.39
N THR A 453 -54.34 41.92 -35.96
CA THR A 453 -53.95 41.51 -37.33
C THR A 453 -55.19 41.09 -38.09
#